data_AF-A0A972GZQ1-F1
#
_entry.id   AF-A0A972GZQ1-F1
#
_cell.length_a   1.000
_cell.length_b   1.000
_cell.length_c   1.000
_cell.angle_alpha   90.00
_cell.angle_beta   90.00
_cell.angle_gamma   90.00
#
_symmetry.space_group_name_H-M   'P 1'
#
loop_
_entity.id
_entity.type
_entity.pdbx_description
1 polymer ?
#
loop_
_entity_poly.entity_id
_entity_poly.type
_entity_poly.pdbx_seq_one_letter_code
_entity_poly.pdbx_strand_id
1 'polypeptide(L)'
;MGWLIFFFCWILFLWLYHHSEKNKQLRAQSMQTEKHVDYGSVKRDFDESMKSFNDSEGFKARLAHIDRAIGHLEQMEEMLPGKDSASQLSELLSLKRGLTHSGIKGRFQESMRKARETTSTIAKVNHATSAQAILSEGLDMGIDKELLSEEIEEANDFINQLQYDEYLAKASKEEAKGNTKGAIDQYQVALYFLKMAHIGSEKQDALVNEIESKLQSLS
;
A
#
# COMPACT_ATOMS: atom_id res chain seq x y z
N MET A 1 5.02 -69.39 15.64
CA MET A 1 4.73 -68.46 14.52
C MET A 1 3.35 -67.81 14.59
N GLY A 2 2.26 -68.51 14.98
CA GLY A 2 0.92 -67.89 15.03
C GLY A 2 0.72 -66.74 16.04
N TRP A 3 1.44 -66.77 17.18
CA TRP A 3 1.35 -65.71 18.20
C TRP A 3 1.91 -64.35 17.76
N LEU A 4 2.93 -64.34 16.89
CA LEU A 4 3.50 -63.10 16.35
C LEU A 4 2.51 -62.40 15.41
N ILE A 5 1.80 -63.15 14.58
CA ILE A 5 0.78 -62.61 13.67
C ILE A 5 -0.38 -62.00 14.47
N PHE A 6 -0.83 -62.69 15.53
CA PHE A 6 -1.90 -62.18 16.38
C PHE A 6 -1.49 -60.87 17.09
N PHE A 7 -0.24 -60.79 17.56
CA PHE A 7 0.28 -59.59 18.21
C PHE A 7 0.37 -58.39 17.26
N PHE A 8 0.83 -58.59 16.02
CA PHE A 8 0.85 -57.54 15.00
C PHE A 8 -0.57 -57.08 14.61
N CYS A 9 -1.52 -57.99 14.43
CA CYS A 9 -2.91 -57.64 14.17
C CYS A 9 -3.54 -56.84 15.33
N TRP A 10 -3.19 -57.19 16.58
CA TRP A 10 -3.68 -56.47 17.76
C TRP A 10 -3.15 -55.04 17.86
N ILE A 11 -1.85 -54.84 17.61
CA ILE A 11 -1.24 -53.49 17.57
C ILE A 11 -1.88 -52.65 16.46
N LEU A 12 -2.08 -53.24 15.28
CA LEU A 12 -2.67 -52.54 14.14
C LEU A 12 -4.13 -52.17 14.40
N PHE A 13 -4.88 -53.05 15.09
CA PHE A 13 -6.24 -52.77 15.54
C PHE A 13 -6.28 -51.64 16.58
N LEU A 14 -5.40 -51.65 17.58
CA LEU A 14 -5.33 -50.57 18.57
C LEU A 14 -4.93 -49.24 17.95
N TRP A 15 -4.01 -49.26 16.98
CA TRP A 15 -3.60 -48.06 16.26
C TRP A 15 -4.76 -47.50 15.41
N LEU A 16 -5.47 -48.35 14.66
CA LEU A 16 -6.65 -47.96 13.89
C LEU A 16 -7.80 -47.49 14.79
N TYR A 17 -8.00 -48.13 15.94
CA TYR A 17 -9.02 -47.73 16.91
C TYR A 17 -8.71 -46.36 17.50
N HIS A 18 -7.46 -46.13 17.95
CA HIS A 18 -7.04 -44.85 18.50
C HIS A 18 -7.04 -43.74 17.42
N HIS A 19 -6.68 -44.05 16.18
CA HIS A 19 -6.79 -43.14 15.05
C HIS A 19 -8.26 -42.82 14.70
N SER A 20 -9.16 -43.80 14.80
CA SER A 20 -10.60 -43.60 14.64
C SER A 20 -11.16 -42.72 15.76
N GLU A 21 -10.75 -42.93 17.01
CA GLU A 21 -11.17 -42.14 18.16
C GLU A 21 -10.69 -40.69 18.07
N LYS A 22 -9.43 -40.46 17.69
CA LYS A 22 -8.92 -39.12 17.40
C LYS A 22 -9.69 -38.44 16.27
N ASN A 23 -10.04 -39.17 15.21
CA ASN A 23 -10.88 -38.60 14.14
C ASN A 23 -12.33 -38.36 14.59
N LYS A 24 -12.89 -39.17 15.49
CA LYS A 24 -14.20 -38.91 16.10
C LYS A 24 -14.15 -37.70 17.03
N GLN A 25 -13.07 -37.51 17.78
CA GLN A 25 -12.86 -36.34 18.63
C GLN A 25 -12.61 -35.08 17.80
N LEU A 26 -11.86 -35.16 16.69
CA LEU A 26 -11.69 -34.06 15.74
C LEU A 26 -13.01 -33.70 15.02
N ARG A 27 -13.85 -34.69 14.69
CA ARG A 27 -15.21 -34.45 14.16
C ARG A 27 -16.16 -33.90 15.21
N ALA A 28 -16.06 -34.35 16.46
CA ALA A 28 -16.85 -33.81 17.57
C ALA A 28 -16.40 -32.38 17.93
N GLN A 29 -15.10 -32.09 17.84
CA GLN A 29 -14.54 -30.75 17.98
C GLN A 29 -14.91 -29.86 16.79
N SER A 30 -14.89 -30.34 15.55
CA SER A 30 -15.39 -29.56 14.41
C SER A 30 -16.89 -29.28 14.54
N MET A 31 -17.68 -30.25 15.02
CA MET A 31 -19.11 -30.08 15.32
C MET A 31 -19.38 -29.18 16.55
N GLN A 32 -18.46 -29.07 17.51
CA GLN A 32 -18.58 -28.13 18.64
C GLN A 32 -18.03 -26.73 18.32
N THR A 33 -17.12 -26.63 17.34
CA THR A 33 -16.60 -25.34 16.84
C THR A 33 -17.56 -24.71 15.83
N GLU A 34 -18.41 -25.52 15.18
CA GLU A 34 -19.64 -25.09 14.52
C GLU A 34 -20.70 -24.70 15.56
N LYS A 35 -20.48 -23.56 16.22
CA LYS A 35 -21.61 -22.65 16.46
C LYS A 35 -22.31 -22.53 15.11
N HIS A 36 -23.55 -23.01 14.97
CA HIS A 36 -24.36 -22.93 13.75
C HIS A 36 -24.15 -21.59 13.02
N VAL A 37 -23.19 -21.53 12.12
CA VAL A 37 -23.08 -20.44 11.16
C VAL A 37 -24.01 -20.85 10.05
N ASP A 38 -25.28 -20.55 10.27
CA ASP A 38 -26.29 -20.72 9.24
C ASP A 38 -26.01 -19.68 8.14
N TYR A 39 -26.15 -20.07 6.88
CA TYR A 39 -26.03 -19.17 5.73
C TYR A 39 -26.86 -17.89 5.94
N GLY A 40 -28.01 -18.00 6.61
CA GLY A 40 -28.85 -16.87 6.97
C GLY A 40 -28.21 -15.86 7.93
N SER A 41 -27.31 -16.27 8.83
CA SER A 41 -26.54 -15.34 9.67
C SER A 41 -25.43 -14.66 8.89
N VAL A 42 -24.67 -15.41 8.07
CA VAL A 42 -23.59 -14.83 7.25
C VAL A 42 -24.12 -13.80 6.27
N LYS A 43 -25.26 -14.10 5.64
CA LYS A 43 -25.94 -13.14 4.76
C LYS A 43 -26.36 -11.87 5.49
N ARG A 44 -26.83 -11.98 6.74
CA ARG A 44 -27.21 -10.81 7.54
C ARG A 44 -26.01 -9.95 7.88
N ASP A 45 -24.89 -10.58 8.25
CA ASP A 45 -23.64 -9.89 8.58
C ASP A 45 -23.03 -9.22 7.34
N PHE A 46 -23.17 -9.84 6.16
CA PHE A 46 -22.89 -9.23 4.86
C PHE A 46 -23.75 -7.98 4.62
N ASP A 47 -25.06 -8.08 4.75
CA ASP A 47 -26.01 -6.97 4.54
C ASP A 47 -25.73 -5.82 5.52
N GLU A 48 -25.41 -6.12 6.78
CA GLU A 48 -25.03 -5.15 7.80
C GLU A 48 -23.69 -4.46 7.47
N SER A 49 -22.71 -5.22 6.96
CA SER A 49 -21.43 -4.67 6.50
C SER A 49 -21.63 -3.72 5.32
N MET A 50 -22.45 -4.09 4.34
CA MET A 50 -22.78 -3.24 3.20
C MET A 50 -23.57 -1.99 3.59
N LYS A 51 -24.49 -2.11 4.55
CA LYS A 51 -25.18 -0.95 5.12
C LYS A 51 -24.17 0.01 5.78
N SER A 52 -23.30 -0.52 6.63
CA SER A 52 -22.28 0.28 7.32
C SER A 52 -21.29 0.92 6.35
N PHE A 53 -20.96 0.25 5.25
CA PHE A 53 -20.16 0.81 4.15
C PHE A 53 -20.80 2.04 3.51
N ASN A 54 -22.12 2.02 3.30
CA ASN A 54 -22.87 3.12 2.70
C ASN A 54 -23.09 4.28 3.68
N ASP A 55 -23.28 3.98 4.96
CA ASP A 55 -23.52 4.99 6.00
C ASP A 55 -22.21 5.67 6.47
N SER A 56 -21.06 5.07 6.19
CA SER A 56 -19.75 5.60 6.60
C SER A 56 -19.21 6.65 5.62
N GLU A 57 -18.80 7.81 6.13
CA GLU A 57 -18.11 8.83 5.33
C GLU A 57 -16.59 8.61 5.24
N GLY A 58 -15.99 7.99 6.27
CA GLY A 58 -14.54 7.87 6.40
C GLY A 58 -13.94 6.76 5.53
N PHE A 59 -12.92 7.09 4.73
CA PHE A 59 -12.20 6.13 3.87
C PHE A 59 -11.82 4.83 4.59
N LYS A 60 -11.16 4.91 5.75
CA LYS A 60 -10.72 3.73 6.51
C LYS A 60 -11.88 2.88 7.02
N ALA A 61 -12.98 3.51 7.43
CA ALA A 61 -14.17 2.81 7.89
C ALA A 61 -14.84 2.09 6.71
N ARG A 62 -15.03 2.78 5.59
CA ARG A 62 -15.57 2.18 4.35
C ARG A 62 -14.71 1.00 3.88
N LEU A 63 -13.38 1.12 3.90
CA LEU A 63 -12.48 0.02 3.54
C LEU A 63 -12.61 -1.17 4.50
N ALA A 64 -12.70 -0.93 5.80
CA ALA A 64 -12.91 -2.01 6.76
C ALA A 64 -14.27 -2.72 6.56
N HIS A 65 -15.32 -1.98 6.22
CA HIS A 65 -16.64 -2.56 5.97
C HIS A 65 -16.69 -3.36 4.66
N ILE A 66 -16.04 -2.88 3.58
CA ILE A 66 -15.97 -3.64 2.33
C ILE A 66 -15.13 -4.91 2.47
N ASP A 67 -14.05 -4.87 3.26
CA ASP A 67 -13.23 -6.07 3.56
C ASP A 67 -14.04 -7.12 4.33
N ARG A 68 -14.86 -6.70 5.29
CA ARG A 68 -15.77 -7.62 5.99
C ARG A 68 -16.83 -8.20 5.06
N ALA A 69 -17.43 -7.36 4.21
CA ALA A 69 -18.43 -7.81 3.25
C ALA A 69 -17.84 -8.86 2.28
N ILE A 70 -16.61 -8.64 1.79
CA ILE A 70 -15.88 -9.61 0.97
C ILE A 70 -15.68 -10.92 1.74
N GLY A 71 -15.18 -10.87 2.98
CA GLY A 71 -14.97 -12.08 3.78
C GLY A 71 -16.26 -12.88 4.07
N HIS A 72 -17.39 -12.19 4.30
CA HIS A 72 -18.69 -12.86 4.43
C HIS A 72 -19.16 -13.49 3.12
N LEU A 73 -18.91 -12.84 1.98
CA LEU A 73 -19.29 -13.39 0.68
C LEU A 73 -18.43 -14.60 0.30
N GLU A 74 -17.13 -14.59 0.62
CA GLU A 74 -16.24 -15.75 0.48
C GLU A 74 -16.74 -16.93 1.33
N GLN A 75 -17.12 -16.66 2.59
CA GLN A 75 -17.72 -17.68 3.47
C GLN A 75 -19.04 -18.25 2.91
N MET A 76 -19.88 -17.41 2.30
CA MET A 76 -21.12 -17.87 1.65
C MET A 76 -20.85 -18.76 0.44
N GLU A 77 -19.81 -18.46 -0.35
CA GLU A 77 -19.38 -19.28 -1.49
C GLU A 77 -18.84 -20.64 -1.03
N GLU A 78 -18.09 -20.70 0.08
CA GLU A 78 -17.62 -21.97 0.67
C GLU A 78 -18.79 -22.85 1.14
N MET A 79 -19.84 -22.25 1.69
CA MET A 79 -21.02 -22.96 2.17
C MET A 79 -21.90 -23.48 1.03
N LEU A 80 -22.10 -22.68 -0.03
CA LEU A 80 -22.96 -23.00 -1.17
C LEU A 80 -22.34 -22.51 -2.49
N PRO A 81 -21.42 -23.29 -3.09
CA PRO A 81 -20.68 -22.88 -4.28
C PRO A 81 -21.59 -22.56 -5.46
N GLY A 82 -21.28 -21.48 -6.18
CA GLY A 82 -21.88 -21.16 -7.49
C GLY A 82 -23.32 -20.63 -7.45
N LYS A 83 -23.83 -20.21 -6.29
CA LYS A 83 -25.23 -19.79 -6.15
C LYS A 83 -25.53 -18.37 -6.63
N ASP A 84 -24.55 -17.46 -6.64
CA ASP A 84 -24.58 -16.06 -7.15
C ASP A 84 -23.31 -15.27 -6.73
N SER A 85 -22.45 -15.89 -5.94
CA SER A 85 -21.37 -15.29 -5.16
C SER A 85 -20.17 -14.83 -6.00
N ALA A 86 -19.87 -15.52 -7.12
CA ALA A 86 -18.68 -15.22 -7.92
C ALA A 86 -18.74 -13.86 -8.64
N SER A 87 -19.91 -13.49 -9.19
CA SER A 87 -20.12 -12.18 -9.83
C SER A 87 -20.13 -11.05 -8.80
N GLN A 88 -20.83 -11.25 -7.68
CA GLN A 88 -20.88 -10.29 -6.58
C GLN A 88 -19.50 -10.06 -5.94
N LEU A 89 -18.67 -11.11 -5.85
CA LEU A 89 -17.32 -11.00 -5.32
C LEU A 89 -16.43 -10.16 -6.24
N SER A 90 -16.52 -10.40 -7.55
CA SER A 90 -15.82 -9.59 -8.55
C SER A 90 -16.23 -8.11 -8.47
N GLU A 91 -17.53 -7.83 -8.33
CA GLU A 91 -18.04 -6.47 -8.17
C GLU A 91 -17.52 -5.78 -6.89
N LEU A 92 -17.52 -6.49 -5.75
CA LEU A 92 -16.99 -5.95 -4.49
C LEU A 92 -15.47 -5.73 -4.53
N LEU A 93 -14.72 -6.63 -5.17
CA LEU A 93 -13.28 -6.45 -5.36
C LEU A 93 -12.98 -5.24 -6.24
N SER A 94 -13.77 -5.04 -7.31
CA SER A 94 -13.68 -3.85 -8.17
C SER A 94 -14.03 -2.58 -7.39
N LEU A 95 -15.11 -2.60 -6.60
CA LEU A 95 -15.52 -1.49 -5.75
C LEU A 95 -14.45 -1.16 -4.70
N LYS A 96 -13.85 -2.17 -4.06
CA LYS A 96 -12.72 -2.01 -3.14
C LYS A 96 -11.55 -1.33 -3.84
N ARG A 97 -11.15 -1.82 -5.02
CA ARG A 97 -10.05 -1.22 -5.79
C ARG A 97 -10.33 0.26 -6.11
N GLY A 98 -11.55 0.57 -6.56
CA GLY A 98 -11.97 1.95 -6.84
C GLY A 98 -11.96 2.84 -5.60
N LEU A 99 -12.46 2.34 -4.47
CA LEU A 99 -12.43 3.04 -3.19
C LEU A 99 -11.01 3.31 -2.72
N THR A 100 -10.13 2.29 -2.74
CA THR A 100 -8.73 2.43 -2.35
C THR A 100 -8.04 3.46 -3.21
N HIS A 101 -8.17 3.36 -4.53
CA HIS A 101 -7.55 4.32 -5.46
C HIS A 101 -8.04 5.76 -5.20
N SER A 102 -9.36 5.97 -5.12
CA SER A 102 -9.93 7.29 -4.84
C SER A 102 -9.51 7.85 -3.48
N GLY A 103 -9.48 7.01 -2.43
CA GLY A 103 -9.09 7.41 -1.08
C GLY A 103 -7.61 7.79 -0.98
N ILE A 104 -6.72 7.00 -1.61
CA ILE A 104 -5.28 7.30 -1.69
C ILE A 104 -5.05 8.59 -2.48
N LYS A 105 -5.68 8.73 -3.66
CA LYS A 105 -5.57 9.93 -4.50
C LYS A 105 -6.03 11.20 -3.76
N GLY A 106 -7.18 11.16 -3.08
CA GLY A 106 -7.66 12.30 -2.31
C GLY A 106 -6.72 12.71 -1.16
N ARG A 107 -6.19 11.74 -0.42
CA ARG A 107 -5.21 11.99 0.66
C ARG A 107 -3.89 12.54 0.11
N PHE A 108 -3.41 12.00 -1.01
CA PHE A 108 -2.23 12.47 -1.72
C PHE A 108 -2.39 13.94 -2.13
N GLN A 109 -3.48 14.26 -2.84
CA GLN A 109 -3.77 15.61 -3.32
C GLN A 109 -3.84 16.62 -2.17
N GLU A 110 -4.48 16.26 -1.06
CA GLU A 110 -4.54 17.12 0.11
C GLU A 110 -3.16 17.36 0.74
N SER A 111 -2.31 16.33 0.79
CA SER A 111 -0.94 16.47 1.28
C SER A 111 -0.09 17.35 0.37
N MET A 112 -0.18 17.16 -0.95
CA MET A 112 0.53 17.98 -1.94
C MET A 112 0.03 19.42 -1.96
N ARG A 113 -1.27 19.64 -1.78
CA ARG A 113 -1.85 20.98 -1.64
C ARG A 113 -1.23 21.70 -0.44
N LYS A 114 -1.15 21.06 0.73
CA LYS A 114 -0.47 21.62 1.92
C LYS A 114 1.02 21.89 1.67
N ALA A 115 1.70 21.00 0.95
CA ALA A 115 3.10 21.18 0.57
C ALA A 115 3.31 22.42 -0.31
N ARG A 116 2.38 22.71 -1.21
CA ARG A 116 2.44 23.87 -2.12
C ARG A 116 2.11 25.19 -1.42
N GLU A 117 1.11 25.19 -0.55
CA GLU A 117 0.61 26.40 0.10
C GLU A 117 1.48 26.88 1.27
N THR A 118 2.22 25.98 1.91
CA THR A 118 3.08 26.36 3.05
C THR A 118 4.32 27.13 2.60
N THR A 119 4.73 28.12 3.40
CA THR A 119 5.90 28.96 3.11
C THR A 119 7.20 28.37 3.68
N SER A 120 7.11 27.57 4.74
CA SER A 120 8.26 26.97 5.40
C SER A 120 8.81 25.79 4.61
N THR A 121 10.07 25.85 4.18
CA THR A 121 10.76 24.77 3.45
C THR A 121 10.66 23.43 4.18
N ILE A 122 10.84 23.43 5.52
CA ILE A 122 10.73 22.22 6.34
C ILE A 122 9.31 21.65 6.25
N ALA A 123 8.29 22.50 6.31
CA ALA A 123 6.90 22.06 6.19
C ALA A 123 6.60 21.53 4.77
N LYS A 124 7.16 22.15 3.72
CA LYS A 124 7.01 21.67 2.34
C LYS A 124 7.54 20.25 2.21
N VAL A 125 8.76 19.99 2.70
CA VAL A 125 9.38 18.66 2.69
C VAL A 125 8.53 17.67 3.48
N ASN A 126 8.12 18.00 4.71
CA ASN A 126 7.31 17.10 5.52
C ASN A 126 5.99 16.69 4.84
N HIS A 127 5.29 17.63 4.21
CA HIS A 127 4.05 17.35 3.49
C HIS A 127 4.28 16.56 2.20
N ALA A 128 5.37 16.82 1.47
CA ALA A 128 5.73 16.06 0.27
C ALA A 128 6.15 14.61 0.62
N THR A 129 6.93 14.41 1.69
CA THR A 129 7.26 13.07 2.21
C THR A 129 6.01 12.34 2.69
N SER A 130 5.07 13.05 3.32
CA SER A 130 3.77 12.47 3.69
C SER A 130 2.98 12.03 2.46
N ALA A 131 3.03 12.80 1.36
CA ALA A 131 2.40 12.44 0.10
C ALA A 131 3.02 11.16 -0.50
N GLN A 132 4.36 11.04 -0.52
CA GLN A 132 5.02 9.80 -0.94
C GLN A 132 4.63 8.61 -0.07
N ALA A 133 4.58 8.77 1.25
CA ALA A 133 4.17 7.69 2.16
C ALA A 133 2.73 7.22 1.90
N ILE A 134 1.82 8.14 1.54
CA ILE A 134 0.45 7.81 1.13
C ILE A 134 0.43 6.99 -0.17
N LEU A 135 1.27 7.33 -1.14
CA LEU A 135 1.38 6.56 -2.38
C LEU A 135 1.96 5.16 -2.13
N SER A 136 2.99 5.04 -1.28
CA SER A 136 3.52 3.75 -0.85
C SER A 136 2.46 2.89 -0.15
N GLU A 137 1.66 3.49 0.75
CA GLU A 137 0.52 2.81 1.37
C GLU A 137 -0.47 2.28 0.32
N GLY A 138 -0.73 3.05 -0.75
CA GLY A 138 -1.58 2.60 -1.85
C GLY A 138 -1.02 1.39 -2.62
N LEU A 139 0.29 1.38 -2.86
CA LEU A 139 0.98 0.24 -3.49
C LEU A 139 0.92 -1.01 -2.58
N ASP A 140 1.14 -0.84 -1.27
CA ASP A 140 1.04 -1.92 -0.28
C ASP A 140 -0.40 -2.48 -0.18
N MET A 141 -1.41 -1.66 -0.48
CA MET A 141 -2.82 -2.07 -0.59
C MET A 141 -3.17 -2.73 -1.93
N GLY A 142 -2.19 -2.92 -2.83
CA GLY A 142 -2.36 -3.62 -4.10
C GLY A 142 -2.88 -2.76 -5.25
N ILE A 143 -2.75 -1.44 -5.18
CA ILE A 143 -2.96 -0.59 -6.36
C ILE A 143 -1.78 -0.76 -7.31
N ASP A 144 -2.07 -0.93 -8.59
CA ASP A 144 -1.04 -1.02 -9.65
C ASP A 144 -0.24 0.28 -9.72
N LYS A 145 1.09 0.16 -9.83
CA LYS A 145 1.98 1.33 -9.89
C LYS A 145 1.65 2.25 -11.05
N GLU A 146 1.21 1.67 -12.17
CA GLU A 146 0.78 2.36 -13.38
C GLU A 146 -0.44 3.25 -13.14
N LEU A 147 -1.32 2.91 -12.17
CA LEU A 147 -2.46 3.74 -11.83
C LEU A 147 -2.10 4.95 -10.97
N LEU A 148 -0.93 4.92 -10.31
CA LEU A 148 -0.40 6.00 -9.47
C LEU A 148 0.81 6.70 -10.11
N SER A 149 1.12 6.43 -11.38
CA SER A 149 2.37 6.88 -11.99
C SER A 149 2.47 8.40 -12.04
N GLU A 150 1.36 9.07 -12.37
CA GLU A 150 1.29 10.53 -12.42
C GLU A 150 1.54 11.14 -11.05
N GLU A 151 0.89 10.62 -10.00
CA GLU A 151 1.07 11.10 -8.63
C GLU A 151 2.48 10.82 -8.09
N ILE A 152 3.07 9.68 -8.43
CA ILE A 152 4.45 9.33 -8.05
C ILE A 152 5.43 10.29 -8.71
N GLU A 153 5.26 10.56 -10.01
CA GLU A 153 6.09 11.51 -10.75
C GLU A 153 5.95 12.93 -10.18
N GLU A 154 4.72 13.39 -9.94
CA GLU A 154 4.43 14.69 -9.33
C GLU A 154 5.13 14.87 -7.98
N ALA A 155 5.05 13.86 -7.09
CA ALA A 155 5.68 13.91 -5.78
C ALA A 155 7.21 13.97 -5.89
N ASN A 156 7.79 13.16 -6.77
CA ASN A 156 9.22 13.08 -6.98
C ASN A 156 9.77 14.38 -7.56
N ASP A 157 9.12 14.93 -8.59
CA ASP A 157 9.53 16.19 -9.20
C ASP A 157 9.48 17.34 -8.20
N PHE A 158 8.43 17.40 -7.38
CA PHE A 158 8.30 18.42 -6.35
C PHE A 158 9.43 18.33 -5.31
N ILE A 159 9.77 17.11 -4.87
CA ILE A 159 10.86 16.90 -3.91
C ILE A 159 12.21 17.21 -4.54
N ASN A 160 12.46 16.75 -5.76
CA ASN A 160 13.70 17.00 -6.48
C ASN A 160 13.90 18.51 -6.70
N GLN A 161 12.84 19.25 -7.04
CA GLN A 161 12.89 20.71 -7.14
C GLN A 161 13.24 21.38 -5.78
N LEU A 162 12.62 20.95 -4.69
CA LEU A 162 12.93 21.49 -3.36
C LEU A 162 14.39 21.24 -2.96
N GLN A 163 14.88 20.03 -3.21
CA GLN A 163 16.27 19.66 -2.91
C GLN A 163 17.23 20.48 -3.77
N TYR A 164 16.94 20.60 -5.07
CA TYR A 164 17.69 21.46 -5.99
C TYR A 164 17.83 22.88 -5.44
N ASP A 165 16.71 23.53 -5.10
CA ASP A 165 16.70 24.92 -4.60
C ASP A 165 17.51 25.06 -3.29
N GLU A 166 17.40 24.08 -2.39
CA GLU A 166 18.13 24.06 -1.13
C GLU A 166 19.65 23.94 -1.34
N TYR A 167 20.08 23.00 -2.18
CA TYR A 167 21.50 22.79 -2.46
C TYR A 167 22.11 23.95 -3.26
N LEU A 168 21.34 24.55 -4.17
CA LEU A 168 21.76 25.73 -4.90
C LEU A 168 22.00 26.91 -3.95
N ALA A 169 21.08 27.17 -3.02
CA ALA A 169 21.23 28.23 -2.03
C ALA A 169 22.43 27.99 -1.10
N LYS A 170 22.68 26.73 -0.70
CA LYS A 170 23.87 26.34 0.07
C LYS A 170 25.16 26.59 -0.72
N ALA A 171 25.18 26.21 -2.00
CA ALA A 171 26.33 26.41 -2.87
C ALA A 171 26.70 27.90 -2.99
N SER A 172 25.72 28.76 -3.30
CA SER A 172 25.92 30.21 -3.36
C SER A 172 26.40 30.80 -2.02
N LYS A 173 25.93 30.27 -0.89
CA LYS A 173 26.38 30.70 0.43
C LYS A 173 27.83 30.32 0.72
N GLU A 174 28.27 29.13 0.31
CA GLU A 174 29.67 28.70 0.45
C GLU A 174 30.59 29.49 -0.49
N GLU A 175 30.14 29.77 -1.71
CA GLU A 175 30.87 30.63 -2.65
C GLU A 175 31.07 32.04 -2.07
N ALA A 176 30.02 32.65 -1.52
CA ALA A 176 30.10 33.98 -0.89
C ALA A 176 31.06 34.04 0.31
N LYS A 177 31.31 32.89 0.97
CA LYS A 177 32.31 32.78 2.04
C LYS A 177 33.73 32.53 1.52
N GLY A 178 33.91 32.37 0.21
CA GLY A 178 35.18 31.97 -0.41
C GLY A 178 35.52 30.49 -0.24
N ASN A 179 34.57 29.65 0.19
CA ASN A 179 34.79 28.21 0.32
C ASN A 179 34.49 27.49 -1.00
N THR A 180 35.43 27.56 -1.93
CA THR A 180 35.27 26.98 -3.28
C THR A 180 34.96 25.49 -3.26
N LYS A 181 35.66 24.70 -2.43
CA LYS A 181 35.41 23.25 -2.33
C LYS A 181 34.00 22.96 -1.86
N GLY A 182 33.55 23.65 -0.81
CA GLY A 182 32.19 23.51 -0.30
C GLY A 182 31.14 23.92 -1.34
N ALA A 183 31.39 24.99 -2.09
CA ALA A 183 30.49 25.42 -3.17
C ALA A 183 30.36 24.35 -4.27
N ILE A 184 31.48 23.79 -4.73
CA ILE A 184 31.50 22.72 -5.75
C ILE A 184 30.70 21.50 -5.28
N ASP A 185 30.96 21.02 -4.05
CA ASP A 185 30.26 19.86 -3.49
C ASP A 185 28.73 20.08 -3.50
N GLN A 186 28.27 21.27 -3.11
CA GLN A 186 26.83 21.57 -3.08
C GLN A 186 26.24 21.77 -4.50
N TYR A 187 26.96 22.40 -5.43
CA TYR A 187 26.52 22.56 -6.83
C TYR A 187 26.36 21.20 -7.53
N GLN A 188 27.25 20.24 -7.26
CA GLN A 188 27.13 18.88 -7.81
C GLN A 188 25.87 18.17 -7.29
N VAL A 189 25.55 18.34 -6.01
CA VAL A 189 24.32 17.76 -5.43
C VAL A 189 23.08 18.45 -6.00
N ALA A 190 23.09 19.78 -6.17
CA ALA A 190 22.01 20.49 -6.84
C ALA A 190 21.80 19.97 -8.27
N LEU A 191 22.88 19.82 -9.04
CA LEU A 191 22.83 19.30 -10.41
C LEU A 191 22.22 17.90 -10.48
N TYR A 192 22.54 17.03 -9.52
CA TYR A 192 21.94 15.70 -9.43
C TYR A 192 20.42 15.79 -9.32
N PHE A 193 19.89 16.58 -8.38
CA PHE A 193 18.45 16.72 -8.20
C PHE A 193 17.77 17.41 -9.39
N LEU A 194 18.42 18.39 -10.02
CA LEU A 194 17.92 19.05 -11.22
C LEU A 194 17.74 18.05 -12.37
N LYS A 195 18.71 17.15 -12.59
CA LYS A 195 18.64 16.12 -13.63
C LYS A 195 17.59 15.04 -13.35
N MET A 196 17.22 14.85 -12.10
CA MET A 196 16.17 13.89 -11.69
C MET A 196 14.77 14.48 -11.71
N ALA A 197 14.61 15.81 -11.74
CA ALA A 197 13.31 16.47 -11.86
C ALA A 197 12.88 16.54 -13.33
N HIS A 198 11.64 16.16 -13.66
CA HIS A 198 11.08 16.26 -15.02
C HIS A 198 10.53 17.68 -15.28
N ILE A 199 11.37 18.68 -15.05
CA ILE A 199 11.05 20.06 -15.41
C ILE A 199 11.21 20.14 -16.93
N GLY A 200 10.18 20.55 -17.67
CA GLY A 200 10.17 20.51 -19.14
C GLY A 200 11.51 20.83 -19.82
N SER A 201 11.89 20.00 -20.81
CA SER A 201 13.26 19.81 -21.29
C SER A 201 14.06 21.10 -21.53
N GLU A 202 13.46 22.10 -22.19
CA GLU A 202 14.17 23.34 -22.52
C GLU A 202 14.59 24.15 -21.29
N LYS A 203 13.75 24.20 -20.25
CA LYS A 203 14.08 24.94 -19.01
C LYS A 203 15.11 24.19 -18.19
N GLN A 204 14.99 22.86 -18.14
CA GLN A 204 15.95 22.02 -17.44
C GLN A 204 17.33 22.07 -18.09
N ASP A 205 17.41 21.98 -19.42
CA ASP A 205 18.66 22.05 -20.16
C ASP A 205 19.38 23.39 -19.92
N ALA A 206 18.65 24.50 -19.90
CA ALA A 206 19.21 25.81 -19.60
C ALA A 206 19.82 25.88 -18.19
N LEU A 207 19.10 25.41 -17.17
CA LEU A 207 19.58 25.38 -15.78
C LEU A 207 20.77 24.42 -15.59
N VAL A 208 20.74 23.27 -16.26
CA VAL A 208 21.84 22.29 -16.25
C VAL A 208 23.10 22.93 -16.82
N ASN A 209 22.99 23.58 -17.98
CA ASN A 209 24.12 24.26 -18.62
C ASN A 209 24.69 25.39 -17.76
N GLU A 210 23.82 26.14 -17.06
CA GLU A 210 24.24 27.19 -16.13
C GLU A 210 25.09 26.62 -14.99
N ILE A 211 24.63 25.54 -14.34
CA ILE A 211 25.34 24.93 -13.22
C ILE A 211 26.63 24.24 -13.67
N GLU A 212 26.61 23.56 -14.81
CA GLU A 212 27.81 22.95 -15.37
C GLU A 212 28.87 24.01 -15.71
N SER A 213 28.47 25.14 -16.29
CA SER A 213 29.37 26.28 -16.55
C SER A 213 29.91 26.87 -15.25
N LYS A 214 29.07 26.98 -14.22
CA LYS A 214 29.49 27.45 -12.89
C LYS A 214 30.52 26.53 -12.26
N LEU A 215 30.29 25.21 -12.31
CA LEU A 215 31.23 24.20 -11.83
C LEU A 215 32.58 24.26 -12.55
N GLN A 216 32.58 24.46 -13.88
CA GLN A 216 33.81 24.65 -14.66
C GLN A 216 34.57 25.92 -14.25
N SER A 217 33.87 27.01 -13.93
CA SER A 217 34.52 28.27 -13.51
C SER A 217 35.16 28.22 -12.12
N LEU A 218 34.69 27.30 -11.27
CA LEU A 218 35.15 27.13 -9.88
C LEU A 218 36.24 26.05 -9.73
N SER A 219 36.41 25.18 -10.74
CA SER A 219 37.40 24.10 -10.79
C SER A 219 38.75 24.59 -11.29
#